data_AF-A0A603ZXM9-F1
#
_entry.id   AF-A0A603ZXM9-F1
#
_cell.length_a   1.000
_cell.length_b   1.000
_cell.length_c   1.000
_cell.angle_alpha   90.00
_cell.angle_beta   90.00
_cell.angle_gamma   90.00
#
_symmetry.space_group_name_H-M   'P 1'
#
loop_
_entity.id
_entity.type
_entity.pdbx_description
1 polymer ?
#
loop_
_entity_poly.entity_id
_entity_poly.type
_entity_poly.pdbx_seq_one_letter_code
_entity_poly.pdbx_strand_id
1 'polypeptide(L)'
;TGLHYNLYRFYDPDIGKFISGDPISLRGGINLYAYAPNPLSWIDPLGLTGEWVNPKDINFSQRTISPHDYAEIMRNGGWDWDRSPLRVIDIDGQLVSYDNRRLDAALEAGLDKVKVIRIDPNAPHPDSSTGKTWLQKFRERFRDRRNIKAGGIVPDKGLNSRPERTSRGCK
;
A
#
# COMPACT_ATOMS: atom_id res chain seq x y z
N THR A 1 -25.42 15.90 -17.46
CA THR A 1 -25.79 16.94 -16.47
C THR A 1 -24.76 16.91 -15.36
N GLY A 2 -23.79 17.82 -15.43
CA GLY A 2 -22.55 17.79 -14.64
C GLY A 2 -22.57 18.79 -13.50
N LEU A 3 -23.05 18.35 -12.33
CA LEU A 3 -22.81 18.96 -11.02
C LEU A 3 -22.85 17.83 -9.98
N HIS A 4 -21.79 17.68 -9.20
CA HIS A 4 -21.77 16.79 -8.04
C HIS A 4 -21.87 17.64 -6.77
N TYR A 5 -22.93 17.43 -6.01
CA TYR A 5 -23.19 18.08 -4.73
C TYR A 5 -22.33 17.47 -3.62
N ASN A 6 -21.59 18.30 -2.89
CA ASN A 6 -20.95 18.00 -1.61
C ASN A 6 -21.41 19.06 -0.60
N LEU A 7 -22.13 18.63 0.44
CA LEU A 7 -23.18 19.46 1.04
C LEU A 7 -22.76 20.69 1.87
N TYR A 8 -21.48 21.09 1.95
CA TYR A 8 -21.15 22.39 2.60
C TYR A 8 -19.97 23.19 2.02
N ARG A 9 -19.39 22.82 0.87
CA ARG A 9 -18.44 23.71 0.18
C ARG A 9 -18.60 23.64 -1.33
N PHE A 10 -18.87 24.79 -1.93
CA PHE A 10 -18.87 24.95 -3.37
C PHE A 10 -17.41 25.01 -3.86
N TYR A 11 -17.05 24.03 -4.69
CA TYR A 11 -15.77 23.93 -5.39
C TYR A 11 -15.98 24.42 -6.82
N ASP A 12 -15.23 25.44 -7.23
CA ASP A 12 -15.24 25.93 -8.61
C ASP A 12 -14.04 25.31 -9.37
N PRO A 13 -14.29 24.43 -10.35
CA PRO A 13 -13.24 23.73 -11.07
C PRO A 13 -12.48 24.59 -12.08
N ASP A 14 -12.97 25.77 -12.48
CA ASP A 14 -12.28 26.60 -13.49
C ASP A 14 -11.08 27.37 -12.90
N ILE A 15 -10.98 27.46 -11.57
CA ILE A 15 -9.93 28.24 -10.86
C ILE A 15 -9.25 27.48 -9.72
N GLY A 16 -9.69 26.25 -9.39
CA GLY A 16 -8.98 25.34 -8.47
C GLY A 16 -8.93 25.79 -7.01
N LYS A 17 -9.95 26.50 -6.51
CA LYS A 17 -10.02 26.99 -5.12
C LYS A 17 -11.45 26.93 -4.56
N PHE A 18 -11.58 26.89 -3.23
CA PHE A 18 -12.87 27.11 -2.55
C PHE A 18 -13.18 28.62 -2.53
N ILE A 19 -14.37 29.00 -3.01
CA ILE A 19 -14.83 30.39 -3.18
C ILE A 19 -15.47 31.02 -1.93
N SER A 20 -15.38 30.34 -0.78
CA SER A 20 -15.80 30.87 0.52
C SER A 20 -14.55 31.19 1.35
N GLY A 21 -14.39 32.43 1.79
CA GLY A 21 -13.26 32.85 2.61
C GLY A 21 -13.21 32.09 3.94
N ASP A 22 -12.00 31.70 4.35
CA ASP A 22 -11.70 31.19 5.69
C ASP A 22 -11.47 32.41 6.59
N PRO A 23 -12.33 32.73 7.57
CA PRO A 23 -12.10 33.87 8.44
C PRO A 23 -11.17 33.43 9.57
N ILE A 24 -9.89 33.17 9.28
CA ILE A 24 -8.94 32.98 10.37
C ILE A 24 -8.71 34.34 11.06
N SER A 25 -9.13 34.43 12.31
CA SER A 25 -8.61 35.36 13.32
C SER A 25 -9.22 34.93 14.65
N LEU A 26 -8.52 34.68 15.74
CA LEU A 26 -7.14 34.89 16.11
C LEU A 26 -7.04 34.17 17.48
N ARG A 27 -5.97 33.40 17.76
CA ARG A 27 -5.53 33.02 19.13
C ARG A 27 -6.62 32.66 20.17
N GLY A 28 -6.88 31.39 20.42
CA GLY A 28 -7.36 31.05 21.77
C GLY A 28 -8.11 29.75 21.91
N GLY A 29 -7.41 28.70 22.35
CA GLY A 29 -7.97 27.76 23.31
C GLY A 29 -9.09 26.80 22.89
N ILE A 30 -9.16 25.76 23.70
CA ILE A 30 -10.30 24.91 24.09
C ILE A 30 -11.32 24.56 22.99
N ASN A 31 -10.87 23.77 22.02
CA ASN A 31 -11.60 22.63 21.43
C ASN A 31 -13.04 22.86 20.92
N LEU A 32 -13.24 23.04 19.60
CA LEU A 32 -14.59 23.05 18.97
C LEU A 32 -14.70 22.36 17.58
N TYR A 33 -13.71 21.56 17.14
CA TYR A 33 -13.85 20.62 16.01
C TYR A 33 -13.29 19.23 16.34
N ALA A 34 -13.38 18.80 17.61
CA ALA A 34 -13.20 17.40 17.94
C ALA A 34 -14.32 16.57 17.30
N TYR A 35 -13.91 15.58 16.51
CA TYR A 35 -14.73 14.42 16.18
C TYR A 35 -13.84 13.19 16.40
N ALA A 36 -14.20 12.18 17.17
CA ALA A 36 -14.96 12.11 18.40
C ALA A 36 -14.21 11.05 19.26
N PRO A 37 -14.34 11.08 20.59
CA PRO A 37 -13.60 10.24 21.52
C PRO A 37 -14.33 8.89 21.68
N ASN A 38 -14.25 8.00 20.68
CA ASN A 38 -14.90 6.69 20.76
C ASN A 38 -14.13 5.58 20.00
N PRO A 39 -13.64 4.51 20.67
CA PRO A 39 -12.62 3.59 20.16
C PRO A 39 -13.16 2.37 19.38
N LEU A 40 -14.34 2.44 18.76
CA LEU A 40 -14.99 1.27 18.11
C LEU A 40 -15.32 1.45 16.62
N SER A 41 -14.91 2.56 15.99
CA SER A 41 -15.25 2.83 14.58
C SER A 41 -14.16 3.63 13.86
N TRP A 42 -12.90 3.21 14.01
CA TRP A 42 -11.83 3.66 13.11
C TRP A 42 -11.97 2.94 11.77
N ILE A 43 -12.90 3.40 10.96
CA ILE A 43 -12.86 3.17 9.51
C ILE A 43 -12.23 4.44 8.95
N ASP A 44 -10.94 4.36 8.63
CA ASP A 44 -10.22 5.34 7.80
C ASP A 44 -10.72 5.15 6.35
N PRO A 45 -11.60 6.02 5.82
CA PRO A 45 -12.21 5.82 4.51
C PRO A 45 -11.29 6.22 3.36
N LEU A 46 -10.06 6.69 3.64
CA LEU A 46 -9.10 7.12 2.61
C LEU A 46 -7.83 6.27 2.55
N GLY A 47 -7.53 5.41 3.55
CA GLY A 47 -6.53 4.32 3.46
C GLY A 47 -5.11 4.73 3.01
N LEU A 48 -4.78 6.02 3.07
CA LEU A 48 -3.52 6.59 2.56
C LEU A 48 -2.56 7.00 3.68
N THR A 49 -2.93 6.78 4.94
CA THR A 49 -2.02 6.96 6.07
C THR A 49 -1.19 5.69 6.21
N GLY A 50 0.04 5.70 5.69
CA GLY A 50 0.89 4.50 5.75
C GLY A 50 1.21 4.12 7.19
N GLU A 51 0.97 2.87 7.54
CA GLU A 51 1.17 2.31 8.88
C GLU A 51 2.54 1.60 8.97
N TRP A 52 3.07 1.46 10.18
CA TRP A 52 4.32 0.75 10.42
C TRP A 52 4.03 -0.68 10.89
N VAL A 53 4.45 -1.67 10.10
CA VAL A 53 4.21 -3.09 10.35
C VAL A 53 5.53 -3.84 10.41
N ASN A 54 5.60 -4.91 11.19
CA ASN A 54 6.75 -5.80 11.19
C ASN A 54 6.82 -6.58 9.87
N PRO A 55 7.93 -6.48 9.10
CA PRO A 55 8.03 -7.14 7.80
C PRO A 55 7.89 -8.67 7.89
N LYS A 56 8.13 -9.28 9.06
CA LYS A 56 7.97 -10.74 9.26
C LYS A 56 6.51 -11.19 9.24
N ASP A 57 5.57 -10.28 9.45
CA ASP A 57 4.13 -10.58 9.46
C ASP A 57 3.50 -10.45 8.06
N ILE A 58 4.30 -10.09 7.05
CA ILE A 58 3.84 -9.85 5.68
C ILE A 58 4.25 -11.02 4.79
N ASN A 59 3.28 -11.57 4.06
CA ASN A 59 3.52 -12.65 3.11
C ASN A 59 3.89 -12.13 1.71
N PHE A 60 4.65 -12.94 0.98
CA PHE A 60 5.03 -12.70 -0.39
C PHE A 60 3.96 -13.18 -1.37
N SER A 61 3.77 -12.43 -2.46
CA SER A 61 2.87 -12.82 -3.56
C SER A 61 3.57 -13.61 -4.68
N GLN A 62 4.88 -13.81 -4.60
CA GLN A 62 5.67 -14.53 -5.60
C GLN A 62 6.72 -15.43 -4.95
N ARG A 63 7.08 -16.51 -5.65
CA ARG A 63 8.16 -17.44 -5.28
C ARG A 63 9.52 -16.99 -5.74
N THR A 64 9.59 -16.08 -6.72
CA THR A 64 10.84 -15.57 -7.28
C THR A 64 10.83 -14.06 -7.35
N ILE A 65 12.00 -13.47 -7.17
CA ILE A 65 12.24 -12.03 -7.30
C ILE A 65 13.49 -11.77 -8.15
N SER A 66 13.48 -10.66 -8.88
CA SER A 66 14.67 -10.19 -9.58
C SER A 66 15.70 -9.65 -8.59
N PRO A 67 17.01 -9.74 -8.90
CA PRO A 67 18.07 -9.14 -8.09
C PRO A 67 17.81 -7.65 -7.81
N HIS A 68 18.22 -7.20 -6.63
CA HIS A 68 18.08 -5.83 -6.17
C HIS A 68 19.17 -5.50 -5.13
N ASP A 69 19.37 -4.22 -4.88
CA ASP A 69 20.35 -3.61 -3.95
C ASP A 69 19.67 -2.84 -2.81
N TYR A 70 18.35 -2.92 -2.70
CA TYR A 70 17.56 -2.13 -1.75
C TYR A 70 17.93 -2.38 -0.29
N ALA A 71 18.40 -3.59 0.04
CA ALA A 71 18.77 -3.93 1.41
C ALA A 71 19.94 -3.08 1.93
N GLU A 72 20.89 -2.73 1.06
CA GLU A 72 22.01 -1.86 1.44
C GLU A 72 21.54 -0.42 1.66
N ILE A 73 20.68 0.08 0.77
CA ILE A 73 20.07 1.40 0.91
C ILE A 73 19.27 1.51 2.22
N MET A 74 18.50 0.47 2.56
CA MET A 74 17.74 0.39 3.80
C MET A 74 18.63 0.32 5.05
N ARG A 75 19.72 -0.47 5.02
CA ARG A 75 20.70 -0.53 6.12
C ARG A 75 21.38 0.80 6.39
N ASN A 76 21.65 1.56 5.33
CA ASN A 76 22.29 2.87 5.42
C ASN A 76 21.29 3.99 5.76
N GLY A 77 20.01 3.68 6.00
CA GLY A 77 18.97 4.67 6.29
C GLY A 77 18.59 5.55 5.10
N GLY A 78 19.04 5.22 3.89
CA GLY A 78 18.77 5.99 2.66
C GLY A 78 17.41 5.70 2.03
N TRP A 79 16.62 4.79 2.61
CA TRP A 79 15.30 4.43 2.09
C TRP A 79 14.23 5.41 2.58
N ASP A 80 13.62 6.13 1.64
CA ASP A 80 12.48 7.02 1.91
C ASP A 80 11.17 6.21 1.94
N TRP A 81 10.72 5.89 3.15
CA TRP A 81 9.49 5.15 3.41
C TRP A 81 8.23 5.93 3.09
N ASP A 82 8.26 7.26 3.12
CA ASP A 82 7.11 8.10 2.79
C ASP A 82 6.88 8.15 1.28
N ARG A 83 7.97 8.16 0.51
CA ARG A 83 7.93 8.12 -0.95
C ARG A 83 7.76 6.72 -1.52
N SER A 84 8.32 5.70 -0.87
CA SER A 84 8.34 4.31 -1.37
C SER A 84 7.93 3.28 -0.30
N PRO A 85 6.69 3.35 0.22
CA PRO A 85 6.16 2.34 1.13
C PRO A 85 5.87 1.02 0.41
N LEU A 86 5.70 -0.05 1.19
CA LEU A 86 5.22 -1.34 0.67
C LEU A 86 3.72 -1.29 0.41
N ARG A 87 3.30 -1.69 -0.78
CA ARG A 87 1.89 -1.93 -1.08
C ARG A 87 1.47 -3.33 -0.62
N VAL A 88 0.49 -3.38 0.28
CA VAL A 88 -0.05 -4.64 0.82
C VAL A 88 -1.56 -4.70 0.64
N ILE A 89 -2.10 -5.90 0.51
CA ILE A 89 -3.54 -6.15 0.65
C ILE A 89 -3.78 -7.05 1.87
N ASP A 90 -4.92 -6.88 2.52
CA ASP A 90 -5.39 -7.78 3.56
C ASP A 90 -6.25 -8.87 2.93
N ILE A 91 -5.86 -10.14 3.12
CA ILE A 91 -6.60 -11.32 2.68
C ILE A 91 -6.91 -12.16 3.92
N ASP A 92 -8.13 -12.04 4.42
CA ASP A 92 -8.62 -12.77 5.60
C ASP A 92 -7.66 -12.67 6.80
N GLY A 93 -7.22 -11.45 7.12
CA GLY A 93 -6.33 -11.12 8.24
C GLY A 93 -4.84 -11.32 7.96
N GLN A 94 -4.47 -11.79 6.76
CA GLN A 94 -3.08 -11.93 6.35
C GLN A 94 -2.69 -10.81 5.39
N LEU A 95 -1.67 -10.03 5.74
CA LEU A 95 -1.07 -9.06 4.84
C LEU A 95 -0.26 -9.76 3.76
N VAL A 96 -0.52 -9.42 2.49
CA VAL A 96 0.24 -9.92 1.34
C VAL A 96 0.81 -8.76 0.56
N SER A 97 2.13 -8.76 0.38
CA SER A 97 2.86 -7.72 -0.33
C SER A 97 2.75 -7.87 -1.83
N TYR A 98 2.51 -6.75 -2.51
CA TYR A 98 2.72 -6.63 -3.96
C TYR A 98 4.21 -6.42 -4.26
N ASP A 99 4.91 -5.69 -3.40
CA ASP A 99 6.28 -5.22 -3.55
C ASP A 99 7.32 -6.17 -2.92
N ASN A 100 7.34 -7.41 -3.40
CA ASN A 100 8.17 -8.48 -2.84
C ASN A 100 9.67 -8.15 -2.75
N ARG A 101 10.22 -7.35 -3.69
CA ARG A 101 11.63 -6.93 -3.63
C ARG A 101 11.92 -6.02 -2.43
N ARG A 102 11.00 -5.09 -2.12
CA ARG A 102 11.13 -4.19 -0.96
C ARG A 102 10.97 -4.95 0.35
N LEU A 103 10.01 -5.88 0.40
CA LEU A 103 9.81 -6.74 1.56
C LEU A 103 11.03 -7.63 1.82
N ASP A 104 11.53 -8.30 0.79
CA ASP A 104 12.72 -9.15 0.89
C ASP A 104 13.96 -8.34 1.31
N ALA A 105 14.11 -7.12 0.78
CA ALA A 105 15.17 -6.21 1.17
C ALA A 105 15.07 -5.76 2.63
N ALA A 106 13.87 -5.45 3.12
CA ALA A 106 13.66 -5.06 4.51
C ALA A 106 13.99 -6.20 5.48
N LEU A 107 13.61 -7.44 5.13
CA LEU A 107 13.99 -8.63 5.89
C LEU A 107 15.51 -8.87 5.86
N GLU A 108 16.16 -8.69 4.71
CA GLU A 108 17.62 -8.81 4.59
C GLU A 108 18.36 -7.71 5.35
N ALA A 109 17.82 -6.49 5.35
CA ALA A 109 18.35 -5.36 6.10
C ALA A 109 18.16 -5.51 7.62
N GLY A 110 17.34 -6.47 8.06
CA GLY A 110 17.06 -6.70 9.47
C GLY A 110 16.19 -5.62 10.11
N LEU A 111 15.29 -5.00 9.33
CA LEU A 111 14.39 -3.96 9.86
C LEU A 111 13.29 -4.57 10.74
N ASP A 112 13.02 -3.94 11.87
CA ASP A 112 11.91 -4.34 12.76
C ASP A 112 10.54 -3.82 12.29
N LYS A 113 10.54 -2.71 11.53
CA LYS A 113 9.32 -2.07 11.04
C LYS A 113 9.52 -1.51 9.63
N VAL A 114 8.49 -1.62 8.81
CA VAL A 114 8.41 -1.05 7.46
C VAL A 114 7.11 -0.27 7.30
N LYS A 115 7.14 0.82 6.53
CA LYS A 115 5.93 1.56 6.20
C LYS A 115 5.18 0.84 5.09
N VAL A 116 3.91 0.52 5.35
CA VAL A 116 3.02 -0.13 4.38
C VAL A 116 1.83 0.77 4.07
N ILE A 117 1.28 0.62 2.87
CA ILE A 117 -0.02 1.16 2.49
C ILE A 117 -0.93 -0.03 2.22
N ARG A 118 -2.02 -0.13 2.99
CA ARG A 118 -3.08 -1.10 2.73
C ARG A 118 -3.89 -0.62 1.54
N ILE A 119 -4.00 -1.48 0.55
CA ILE A 119 -4.80 -1.23 -0.64
C ILE A 119 -6.12 -1.99 -0.47
N ASP A 120 -7.22 -1.29 -0.74
CA ASP A 120 -8.53 -1.94 -0.84
C ASP A 120 -8.49 -3.02 -1.95
N PRO A 121 -8.72 -4.30 -1.62
CA PRO A 121 -8.72 -5.40 -2.59
C PRO A 121 -9.72 -5.19 -3.75
N ASN A 122 -10.79 -4.44 -3.51
CA ASN A 122 -11.84 -4.15 -4.50
C ASN A 122 -11.58 -2.87 -5.30
N ALA A 123 -10.59 -2.05 -4.93
CA ALA A 123 -10.25 -0.86 -5.67
C ALA A 123 -9.71 -1.20 -7.06
N PRO A 124 -9.98 -0.35 -8.09
CA PRO A 124 -9.44 -0.54 -9.42
C PRO A 124 -7.91 -0.47 -9.39
N HIS A 125 -7.26 -1.42 -10.07
CA HIS A 125 -5.81 -1.39 -10.20
C HIS A 125 -5.41 -0.33 -11.24
N PRO A 126 -4.47 0.59 -10.93
CA PRO A 126 -4.14 1.72 -11.79
C PRO A 126 -3.67 1.28 -13.20
N ASP A 127 -2.89 0.20 -13.28
CA ASP A 127 -2.37 -0.31 -14.55
C ASP A 127 -3.35 -1.24 -15.31
N SER A 128 -4.62 -1.31 -14.89
CA SER A 128 -5.59 -2.20 -15.53
C SER A 128 -6.44 -1.49 -16.57
N SER A 129 -6.18 -1.74 -17.85
CA SER A 129 -7.03 -1.27 -18.96
C SER A 129 -8.40 -1.95 -19.02
N THR A 130 -8.59 -3.03 -18.28
CA THR A 130 -9.81 -3.86 -18.25
C THR A 130 -10.65 -3.65 -17.00
N GLY A 131 -10.31 -2.67 -16.15
CA GLY A 131 -11.03 -2.40 -14.90
C GLY A 131 -10.81 -3.42 -13.78
N LYS A 132 -9.79 -4.30 -13.92
CA LYS A 132 -9.48 -5.29 -12.87
C LYS A 132 -9.11 -4.64 -11.55
N THR A 133 -9.57 -5.26 -10.47
CA THR A 133 -9.25 -4.84 -9.10
C THR A 133 -7.86 -5.31 -8.66
N TRP A 134 -7.36 -4.75 -7.56
CA TRP A 134 -6.13 -5.22 -6.92
C TRP A 134 -6.18 -6.71 -6.57
N LEU A 135 -7.28 -7.20 -5.98
CA LEU A 135 -7.44 -8.62 -5.66
C LEU A 135 -7.34 -9.51 -6.89
N GLN A 136 -7.99 -9.12 -8.00
CA GLN A 136 -7.92 -9.87 -9.25
C GLN A 136 -6.48 -9.94 -9.78
N LYS A 137 -5.75 -8.82 -9.74
CA LYS A 137 -4.33 -8.77 -10.12
C LYS A 137 -3.44 -9.62 -9.22
N PHE A 138 -3.71 -9.66 -7.92
CA PHE A 138 -3.01 -10.56 -6.99
C PHE A 138 -3.28 -12.04 -7.30
N ARG A 139 -4.53 -12.41 -7.57
CA ARG A 139 -4.91 -13.78 -7.97
C ARG A 139 -4.26 -14.22 -9.29
N GLU A 140 -4.12 -13.30 -10.25
CA GLU A 140 -3.35 -13.53 -11.47
C GLU A 140 -1.88 -13.73 -11.17
N ARG A 141 -1.32 -12.86 -10.31
CA ARG A 141 0.07 -12.92 -9.87
C ARG A 141 0.39 -14.22 -9.13
N PHE A 142 -0.50 -14.74 -8.32
CA PHE A 142 -0.31 -16.03 -7.63
C PHE A 142 -0.17 -17.20 -8.62
N ARG A 143 -0.82 -17.09 -9.79
CA ARG A 143 -0.77 -18.05 -10.89
C ARG A 143 0.26 -17.69 -11.98
N ASP A 144 1.13 -16.71 -11.75
CA ASP A 144 2.17 -16.32 -12.70
C ASP A 144 3.05 -17.54 -13.05
N ARG A 145 3.39 -17.69 -14.33
CA ARG A 145 4.18 -18.81 -14.85
C ARG A 145 5.50 -18.99 -14.08
N ARG A 146 6.11 -17.90 -13.60
CA ARG A 146 7.34 -17.93 -12.79
C ARG A 146 7.12 -18.60 -11.44
N ASN A 147 5.97 -18.36 -10.81
CA ASN A 147 5.60 -19.05 -9.57
C ASN A 147 5.38 -20.53 -9.83
N ILE A 148 4.63 -20.86 -10.89
CA ILE A 148 4.37 -22.26 -11.27
C ILE A 148 5.68 -23.01 -11.50
N LYS A 149 6.63 -22.42 -12.25
CA LYS A 149 7.95 -23.03 -12.51
C LYS A 149 8.81 -23.19 -11.24
N ALA A 150 8.73 -22.26 -10.30
CA ALA A 150 9.55 -22.27 -9.09
C ALA A 150 8.99 -23.16 -7.97
N GLY A 151 7.70 -23.51 -7.99
CA GLY A 151 7.11 -24.38 -6.97
C GLY A 151 5.59 -24.43 -6.96
N GLY A 152 4.93 -24.15 -8.08
CA GLY A 152 3.48 -24.15 -8.19
C GLY A 152 2.80 -22.82 -7.83
N ILE A 153 1.47 -22.87 -7.80
CA ILE A 153 0.62 -21.71 -7.49
C ILE A 153 0.91 -21.23 -6.07
N VAL A 154 0.93 -19.90 -5.87
CA VAL A 154 1.02 -19.29 -4.55
C VAL A 154 -0.33 -19.41 -3.84
N PRO A 155 -0.38 -19.83 -2.56
CA PRO A 155 -1.62 -19.87 -1.80
C PRO A 155 -2.33 -18.50 -1.77
N ASP A 156 -3.65 -18.48 -1.57
CA ASP A 156 -4.42 -17.23 -1.59
C ASP A 156 -3.96 -16.23 -0.51
N LYS A 157 -3.42 -16.70 0.61
CA LYS A 157 -2.83 -15.88 1.67
C LYS A 157 -1.34 -15.55 1.46
N GLY A 158 -0.78 -15.82 0.29
CA GLY A 158 0.64 -15.63 -0.02
C GLY A 158 1.56 -16.69 0.58
N LEU A 159 2.86 -16.41 0.55
CA LEU A 159 3.93 -17.25 1.10
C LEU A 159 4.63 -16.54 2.27
N ASN A 160 4.82 -17.23 3.38
CA ASN A 160 5.63 -16.74 4.50
C ASN A 160 7.14 -16.96 4.28
N SER A 161 7.52 -17.79 3.31
CA SER A 161 8.91 -18.05 2.96
C SER A 161 9.46 -17.00 2.00
N ARG A 162 10.75 -16.67 2.16
CA ARG A 162 11.44 -15.71 1.28
C ARG A 162 11.50 -16.25 -0.15
N PRO A 163 11.24 -15.41 -1.17
CA PRO A 163 11.34 -15.80 -2.56
C PRO A 163 12.79 -16.03 -3.00
N GLU A 164 12.99 -16.93 -3.95
CA GLU A 164 14.28 -17.17 -4.57
C GLU A 164 14.69 -16.01 -5.47
N ARG A 165 15.96 -15.62 -5.41
CA ARG A 165 16.52 -14.60 -6.31
C ARG A 165 16.86 -15.23 -7.65
N THR A 166 16.22 -14.79 -8.72
CA THR A 166 16.60 -15.22 -10.07
C THR A 166 18.02 -14.74 -10.37
N SER A 167 18.85 -15.56 -11.02
CA SER A 167 20.18 -15.12 -11.48
C SER A 167 20.07 -13.88 -12.39
N ARG A 168 21.09 -13.01 -12.36
CA ARG A 168 21.17 -11.86 -13.29
C ARG A 168 21.31 -12.41 -14.72
N GLY A 169 20.18 -12.54 -15.40
CA GLY A 169 20.11 -12.85 -16.82
C GLY A 169 20.34 -14.33 -17.16
N CYS A 170 19.28 -14.96 -17.65
CA CYS A 170 19.28 -15.21 -19.09
C CYS A 170 17.84 -14.95 -19.55
N LYS A 171 17.65 -13.81 -20.21
CA LYS A 171 16.52 -13.68 -21.14
C LYS A 171 16.79 -14.57 -22.34
#